data_AF-A0A0F8XG36-F1
#
_entry.id   AF-A0A0F8XG36-F1
#
_cell.length_a   1.000
_cell.length_b   1.000
_cell.length_c   1.000
_cell.angle_alpha   90.00
_cell.angle_beta   90.00
_cell.angle_gamma   90.00
#
_symmetry.space_group_name_H-M   'P 1'
#
loop_
_entity.id
_entity.type
_entity.pdbx_description
1 polymer ?
#
loop_
_entity_poly.entity_id
_entity_poly.type
_entity_poly.pdbx_seq_one_letter_code
_entity_poly.pdbx_strand_id
1 'polypeptide(L)' 'MFDSHPVEGETPSFKGSALICIAETEEEVKEVIWGDVYTRTGVWDVDAAQIIPFKSAVRVAV' A
#
# COMPACT_ATOMS: atom_id res chain seq x y z
N MET A 1 3.31 -0.70 -8.97
CA MET A 1 4.05 -1.41 -10.03
C MET A 1 4.92 -0.39 -10.75
N PHE A 2 6.19 -0.69 -11.00
CA PHE A 2 7.08 0.17 -11.78
C PHE A 2 7.16 -0.32 -13.23
N ASP A 3 7.26 0.60 -14.18
CA ASP A 3 7.39 0.26 -15.60
C ASP A 3 8.86 -0.03 -15.98
N SER A 4 9.82 0.47 -15.19
CA SER A 4 11.27 0.29 -15.35
C SER A 4 11.99 0.41 -14.00
N HIS A 5 13.29 0.09 -13.95
CA HIS A 5 14.09 0.35 -12.75
C HIS A 5 14.22 1.86 -12.50
N PRO A 6 14.08 2.33 -11.24
CA PRO A 6 14.28 3.74 -10.91
C PRO A 6 15.67 4.23 -11.30
N VAL A 7 15.73 5.39 -11.94
CA VAL A 7 16.97 6.11 -12.22
C VAL A 7 17.18 7.17 -11.13
N GLU A 8 18.41 7.32 -10.66
CA GLU A 8 18.73 8.29 -9.61
C GLU A 8 18.43 9.72 -10.07
N GLY A 9 17.75 10.50 -9.21
CA GLY A 9 17.37 11.89 -9.49
C GLY A 9 16.07 12.06 -10.28
N GLU A 10 15.48 10.97 -10.79
CA GLU A 10 14.19 11.00 -11.49
C GLU A 10 13.04 10.53 -10.58
N THR A 11 11.84 11.06 -10.83
CA THR A 11 10.62 10.54 -10.19
C THR A 11 10.29 9.17 -10.78
N PRO A 12 10.25 8.09 -9.97
CA PRO A 12 9.95 6.76 -10.48
C PRO A 12 8.54 6.66 -11.08
N SER A 13 8.34 5.75 -12.05
CA SER A 13 7.04 5.41 -12.62
C SER A 13 6.17 4.59 -11.65
N PHE A 14 5.85 5.18 -10.51
CA PHE A 14 5.15 4.54 -9.41
C PHE A 14 3.64 4.76 -9.50
N LYS A 15 2.89 3.70 -9.77
CA LYS A 15 1.42 3.75 -9.90
C LYS A 15 0.64 3.56 -8.60
N GLY A 16 1.34 3.31 -7.48
CA GLY A 16 0.72 3.03 -6.19
C GLY A 16 1.31 1.80 -5.48
N SER A 17 0.83 1.59 -4.26
CA SER A 17 1.26 0.52 -3.34
C SER A 17 0.21 -0.58 -3.24
N ALA A 18 0.67 -1.76 -2.81
CA ALA A 18 -0.17 -2.82 -2.29
C ALA A 18 0.36 -3.21 -0.92
N LEU A 19 -0.53 -3.35 0.07
CA LEU A 19 -0.20 -3.77 1.43
C LEU A 19 -1.01 -5.01 1.79
N ILE A 20 -0.41 -5.91 2.58
CA ILE A 20 -1.14 -6.97 3.29
C ILE A 20 -1.14 -6.58 4.75
N CYS A 21 -2.32 -6.27 5.29
CA CYS A 21 -2.52 -5.86 6.66
C CYS A 21 -3.16 -6.99 7.48
N ILE A 22 -2.83 -7.05 8.77
CA ILE A 22 -3.55 -7.88 9.75
C ILE A 22 -4.40 -6.90 10.57
N ALA A 23 -5.72 -7.01 10.45
CA ALA A 23 -6.69 -6.17 11.13
C ALA A 23 -8.02 -6.93 11.24
N GLU A 24 -8.87 -6.53 12.19
CA GLU A 24 -10.19 -7.11 12.41
C GLU A 24 -11.29 -6.35 11.63
N THR A 25 -11.04 -5.06 11.32
CA THR A 25 -12.01 -4.18 10.64
C THR A 25 -11.36 -3.37 9.51
N GLU A 26 -12.19 -2.83 8.60
CA GLU A 26 -11.72 -1.93 7.55
C GLU A 26 -11.19 -0.61 8.13
N GLU A 27 -11.81 -0.12 9.21
CA GLU A 27 -11.42 1.08 9.94
C GLU A 27 -9.99 0.97 10.49
N GLU A 28 -9.64 -0.16 11.11
CA GLU A 28 -8.26 -0.40 11.59
C GLU A 28 -7.24 -0.38 10.44
N VAL A 29 -7.60 -0.90 9.25
CA VAL A 29 -6.74 -0.81 8.07
C VAL A 29 -6.56 0.64 7.63
N LYS A 30 -7.65 1.43 7.62
CA LYS A 30 -7.58 2.86 7.30
C LYS A 30 -6.70 3.62 8.29
N GLU A 31 -6.82 3.37 9.59
CA GLU A 31 -5.97 4.01 10.61
C GLU A 31 -4.48 3.76 10.37
N VAL A 32 -4.11 2.52 10.02
CA VAL A 32 -2.73 2.17 9.65
C VAL A 32 -2.26 2.99 8.44
N ILE A 33 -3.09 3.10 7.40
CA ILE A 33 -2.75 3.84 6.18
C ILE A 33 -2.68 5.36 6.46
N TRP A 34 -3.59 5.91 7.25
CA TRP A 34 -3.61 7.34 7.62
C TRP A 34 -2.39 7.77 8.45
N GLY A 35 -1.82 6.84 9.22
CA GLY A 35 -0.58 7.08 9.96
C GLY A 35 0.69 7.13 9.09
N ASP A 36 0.63 6.62 7.85
CA ASP A 36 1.79 6.50 6.97
C ASP A 36 2.28 7.87 6.47
N VAL A 37 3.60 7.99 6.27
CA VAL A 37 4.23 9.20 5.74
C VAL A 37 3.68 9.57 4.37
N TYR A 38 3.41 8.60 3.48
CA TYR A 38 2.87 8.86 2.14
C TYR A 38 1.45 9.40 2.18
N THR A 39 0.65 9.00 3.16
CA THR A 39 -0.65 9.65 3.37
C THR A 39 -0.46 11.07 3.92
N ARG A 40 0.37 11.21 4.97
CA ARG A 40 0.59 12.48 5.65
C ARG A 40 1.25 13.55 4.79
N THR A 41 1.99 13.16 3.75
CA THR A 41 2.62 14.06 2.78
C THR A 41 1.82 14.22 1.48
N GLY A 42 0.62 13.63 1.40
CA GLY A 42 -0.28 13.77 0.25
C GLY A 42 0.12 12.97 -0.99
N VAL A 43 0.95 11.93 -0.84
CA VAL A 43 1.32 11.00 -1.91
C VAL A 43 0.20 10.00 -2.18
N TRP A 44 -0.48 9.51 -1.13
CA TRP A 44 -1.60 8.60 -1.26
C TRP A 44 -2.94 9.31 -1.09
N ASP A 45 -3.87 9.01 -2.00
CA ASP A 45 -5.29 9.26 -1.84
C ASP A 45 -5.92 8.03 -1.16
N VAL A 46 -6.12 8.12 0.16
CA VAL A 46 -6.66 7.01 0.95
C VAL A 46 -8.13 6.75 0.65
N ASP A 47 -8.89 7.79 0.27
CA ASP A 47 -10.30 7.64 -0.09
C ASP A 47 -10.47 6.85 -1.40
N ALA A 48 -9.47 6.89 -2.27
CA ALA A 48 -9.39 6.06 -3.48
C ALA A 48 -8.83 4.64 -3.24
N ALA A 49 -8.39 4.30 -2.02
CA ALA A 49 -7.79 3.01 -1.73
C ALA A 49 -8.84 1.87 -1.75
N GLN A 50 -8.44 0.71 -2.27
CA GLN A 50 -9.26 -0.50 -2.25
C GLN A 50 -8.82 -1.40 -1.09
N ILE A 51 -9.73 -1.66 -0.15
CA ILE A 51 -9.50 -2.57 0.97
C ILE A 51 -10.30 -3.84 0.72
N ILE A 52 -9.60 -4.96 0.55
CA ILE A 52 -10.20 -6.23 0.12
C ILE A 52 -9.83 -7.31 1.13
N PRO A 53 -10.80 -8.05 1.71
CA PRO A 53 -10.51 -9.20 2.55
C PRO A 53 -9.70 -10.25 1.79
N PHE A 54 -8.56 -10.63 2.34
CA PHE A 54 -7.63 -11.56 1.70
C PHE A 54 -7.28 -12.72 2.63
N LYS A 55 -7.27 -13.94 2.08
CA LYS A 55 -6.78 -15.15 2.75
C LYS A 55 -5.65 -15.74 1.94
N SER A 56 -4.43 -15.75 2.51
CA SER A 56 -3.29 -16.37 1.82
C SER A 56 -3.41 -17.89 1.80
N ALA A 57 -3.16 -18.49 0.64
CA ALA A 57 -3.04 -19.94 0.52
C ALA A 57 -1.71 -20.47 1.10
N VAL A 58 -0.65 -19.66 1.06
CA VAL A 58 0.68 -20.01 1.56
C VAL A 58 1.21 -18.83 2.37
N ARG A 59 1.50 -19.05 3.65
CA ARG A 59 2.00 -17.99 4.56
C ARG A 59 3.52 -18.00 4.74
N VAL A 60 4.17 -19.13 4.44
CA VAL A 60 5.61 -19.34 4.60
C VAL A 60 6.12 -20.01 3.33
N ALA A 61 7.16 -19.46 2.71
CA ALA A 61 7.85 -20.13 1.61
C ALA A 61 8.52 -21.40 2.16
N VAL A 62 8.29 -22.53 1.50
CA VAL A 62 8.91 -23.82 1.85
C VAL A 62 10.33 -23.86 1.28
#